data_AF-A0A8I2GNN3-F1
#
_entry.id   AF-A0A8I2GNN3-F1
#
_cell.length_a   1.000
_cell.length_b   1.000
_cell.length_c   1.000
_cell.angle_alpha   90.00
_cell.angle_beta   90.00
_cell.angle_gamma   90.00
#
_symmetry.space_group_name_H-M   'P 1'
#
loop_
_entity.id
_entity.type
_entity.pdbx_description
1 polymer ?
#
loop_
_entity_poly.entity_id
_entity_poly.type
_entity_poly.pdbx_seq_one_letter_code
_entity_poly.pdbx_strand_id
1 'polypeptide(L)'
;MALTGTENAVLSDEERWLKQERKMFSRIENDLHYYSGEVKLCRFAQRNLSISVMIFGVLTPVVIAEAGKTASIFGSQTSLNAVATGIAALAAILEGIRRICRFDRRWIANYSAATKIRRLRDEYRSMQIGKPVGSEDWRANIFRYQQSINNVLDRETAEFFKDLDKPENESSPNDDPLGKGGKPEN
;
A
#
# COMPACT_ATOMS: atom_id res chain seq x y z
N MET A 1 19.19 25.00 -23.23
CA MET A 1 19.57 23.63 -23.63
C MET A 1 21.08 23.65 -23.88
N ALA A 2 21.81 22.63 -23.41
CA ALA A 2 23.29 22.46 -23.46
C ALA A 2 24.12 23.13 -22.33
N LEU A 3 24.14 22.53 -21.13
CA LEU A 3 25.18 22.73 -20.10
C LEU A 3 25.59 21.44 -19.36
N THR A 4 25.22 20.25 -19.86
CA THR A 4 25.56 18.96 -19.23
C THR A 4 26.72 18.23 -19.91
N GLY A 5 27.27 18.78 -21.00
CA GLY A 5 28.28 18.12 -21.84
C GLY A 5 29.73 18.31 -21.39
N THR A 6 30.06 19.40 -20.69
CA THR A 6 31.45 19.76 -20.36
C THR A 6 31.91 19.23 -18.99
N GLU A 7 31.01 19.00 -18.05
CA GLU A 7 31.35 18.55 -16.69
C GLU A 7 31.86 17.09 -16.63
N ASN A 8 31.54 16.28 -17.64
CA ASN A 8 31.95 14.86 -17.69
C ASN A 8 33.27 14.63 -18.44
N ALA A 9 33.85 15.65 -19.07
CA ALA A 9 35.07 15.51 -19.87
C ALA A 9 36.38 15.53 -19.03
N VAL A 10 36.29 15.83 -17.73
CA VAL A 10 37.44 16.07 -16.84
C VAL A 10 37.48 15.09 -15.65
N LEU A 11 36.45 14.26 -15.46
CA LEU A 11 36.41 13.30 -14.36
C LEU A 11 37.20 12.04 -14.71
N SER A 12 37.95 11.52 -13.74
CA SER A 12 38.54 10.18 -13.81
C SER A 12 37.43 9.11 -13.92
N ASP A 13 37.76 7.94 -14.46
CA ASP A 13 36.79 6.85 -14.61
C ASP A 13 36.15 6.48 -13.25
N GLU A 14 36.95 6.47 -12.18
CA GLU A 14 36.48 6.22 -10.82
C GLU A 14 35.45 7.26 -10.35
N GLU A 15 35.72 8.55 -10.54
CA GLU A 15 34.79 9.63 -10.16
C GLU A 15 33.48 9.56 -10.95
N ARG A 16 33.56 9.18 -12.23
CA ARG A 16 32.37 8.99 -13.07
C ARG A 16 31.50 7.87 -12.53
N TRP A 17 32.09 6.74 -12.16
CA TRP A 17 31.39 5.60 -11.59
C TRP A 17 30.80 5.91 -10.22
N LEU A 18 31.53 6.58 -9.32
CA LEU A 18 30.99 7.05 -8.05
C LEU A 18 29.83 8.04 -8.22
N LYS A 19 29.89 8.93 -9.23
CA LYS A 19 28.78 9.83 -9.57
C LYS A 19 27.54 9.05 -9.99
N GLN A 20 27.70 7.98 -10.78
CA GLN A 20 26.59 7.11 -11.18
C GLN A 20 25.98 6.34 -10.00
N GLU A 21 26.82 5.77 -9.13
CA GLU A 21 26.38 5.08 -7.92
C GLU A 21 25.59 6.02 -7.00
N ARG A 22 26.10 7.23 -6.74
CA ARG A 22 25.37 8.26 -5.96
C ARG A 22 24.04 8.63 -6.59
N LYS A 23 23.99 8.81 -7.91
CA LYS A 23 22.74 9.12 -8.63
C LYS A 23 21.73 7.98 -8.49
N MET A 24 22.17 6.74 -8.59
CA MET A 24 21.35 5.55 -8.37
C MET A 24 20.80 5.52 -6.94
N PHE A 25 21.65 5.71 -5.93
CA PHE A 25 21.21 5.74 -4.53
C PHE A 25 20.23 6.87 -4.24
N SER A 26 20.45 8.06 -4.79
CA SER A 26 19.52 9.17 -4.65
C SER A 26 18.13 8.84 -5.21
N ARG A 27 18.07 8.18 -6.36
CA ARG A 27 16.80 7.71 -6.93
C ARG A 27 16.11 6.69 -6.00
N ILE A 28 16.86 5.71 -5.51
CA ILE A 28 16.32 4.67 -4.62
C ILE A 28 15.81 5.27 -3.30
N GLU A 29 16.50 6.25 -2.76
CA GLU A 29 16.07 6.93 -1.54
C GLU A 29 14.77 7.72 -1.78
N ASN A 30 14.62 8.35 -2.95
CA ASN A 30 13.35 8.99 -3.33
C ASN A 30 12.22 7.96 -3.43
N ASP A 31 12.46 6.79 -4.03
CA ASP A 31 11.47 5.71 -4.12
C ASP A 31 11.09 5.18 -2.73
N LEU A 32 12.06 5.00 -1.83
CA LEU A 32 11.82 4.62 -0.44
C LEU A 32 11.04 5.68 0.35
N HIS A 33 11.31 6.97 0.09
CA HIS A 33 10.57 8.07 0.69
C HIS A 33 9.12 8.08 0.22
N TYR A 34 8.89 7.87 -1.08
CA TYR A 34 7.55 7.71 -1.65
C TYR A 34 6.78 6.57 -0.97
N TYR A 35 7.36 5.36 -0.91
CA TYR A 35 6.71 4.22 -0.25
C TYR A 35 6.45 4.47 1.24
N SER A 36 7.36 5.15 1.94
CA SER A 36 7.15 5.53 3.35
C SER A 36 5.96 6.47 3.53
N GLY A 37 5.79 7.44 2.62
CA GLY A 37 4.65 8.34 2.58
C GLY A 37 3.33 7.58 2.36
N GLU A 38 3.30 6.74 1.33
CA GLU A 38 2.13 5.93 0.97
C GLU A 38 1.73 4.96 2.09
N VAL A 39 2.70 4.33 2.76
CA VAL A 39 2.46 3.47 3.91
C VAL A 39 1.75 4.22 5.05
N LYS A 40 2.19 5.45 5.35
CA LYS A 40 1.55 6.28 6.40
C LYS A 40 0.14 6.69 5.99
N LEU A 41 -0.03 7.11 4.74
CA LEU A 41 -1.32 7.54 4.21
C LEU A 41 -2.32 6.40 4.20
N CYS A 42 -1.95 5.23 3.68
CA CYS A 42 -2.82 4.05 3.65
C CYS A 42 -3.24 3.63 5.06
N ARG A 43 -2.30 3.61 6.03
CA ARG A 43 -2.61 3.29 7.43
C ARG A 43 -3.58 4.29 8.04
N PHE A 44 -3.39 5.58 7.80
CA PHE A 44 -4.27 6.64 8.30
C PHE A 44 -5.66 6.54 7.69
N ALA A 45 -5.75 6.42 6.36
CA ALA A 45 -7.01 6.29 5.63
C ALA A 45 -7.80 5.06 6.07
N GLN A 46 -7.14 3.89 6.14
CA GLN A 46 -7.79 2.65 6.57
C GLN A 46 -8.34 2.75 7.98
N ARG A 47 -7.53 3.27 8.92
CA ARG A 47 -7.95 3.40 10.32
C ARG A 47 -9.15 4.33 10.45
N ASN A 48 -9.11 5.51 9.80
CA ASN A 48 -10.20 6.47 9.90
C ASN A 48 -11.47 5.96 9.21
N LEU A 49 -11.37 5.35 8.03
CA LEU A 49 -12.53 4.77 7.36
C LEU A 49 -13.15 3.65 8.18
N SER A 50 -12.34 2.77 8.77
CA SER A 50 -12.84 1.67 9.60
C SER A 50 -13.55 2.19 10.86
N ILE A 51 -12.99 3.22 11.51
CA ILE A 51 -13.63 3.87 12.66
C ILE A 51 -14.95 4.52 12.24
N SER A 52 -14.98 5.26 11.13
CA SER A 52 -16.19 5.93 10.64
C SER A 52 -17.29 4.93 10.29
N VAL A 53 -16.96 3.84 9.57
CA VAL A 53 -17.92 2.77 9.24
C VAL A 53 -18.46 2.12 10.52
N MET A 54 -17.60 1.88 11.51
CA MET A 54 -18.04 1.33 12.81
C MET A 54 -19.00 2.29 13.53
N ILE A 55 -18.66 3.58 13.62
CA ILE A 55 -19.52 4.60 14.26
C ILE A 55 -20.88 4.64 13.58
N PHE A 56 -20.93 4.74 12.25
CA PHE A 56 -22.20 4.80 11.54
C PHE A 56 -22.97 3.48 11.58
N GLY A 57 -22.27 2.34 11.57
CA GLY A 57 -22.87 1.02 11.74
C GLY A 57 -23.56 0.83 13.09
N VAL A 58 -23.05 1.48 14.16
CA VAL A 58 -23.69 1.49 15.48
C VAL A 58 -24.79 2.56 15.58
N LEU A 59 -24.55 3.75 15.03
CA LEU A 59 -25.53 4.86 15.11
C LEU A 59 -26.79 4.57 14.30
N THR A 60 -26.67 3.94 13.13
CA THR A 60 -27.82 3.63 12.25
C THR A 60 -28.93 2.87 13.00
N PRO A 61 -28.68 1.68 13.60
CA PRO A 61 -29.73 0.95 14.32
C PRO A 61 -30.25 1.70 15.55
N VAL A 62 -29.42 2.51 16.23
CA VAL A 62 -29.86 3.33 17.38
C VAL A 62 -30.88 4.38 16.96
N VAL A 63 -30.61 5.11 15.86
CA VAL A 63 -31.54 6.13 15.36
C VAL A 63 -32.83 5.47 14.81
N ILE A 64 -32.72 4.32 14.14
CA ILE A 64 -33.90 3.56 13.69
C ILE A 64 -34.76 3.11 14.87
N ALA A 65 -34.13 2.59 15.94
CA ALA A 65 -34.83 2.19 17.16
C ALA A 65 -35.55 3.36 17.84
N GLU A 66 -34.94 4.55 17.85
CA GLU A 66 -35.59 5.76 18.39
C GLU A 66 -36.72 6.29 17.52
N ALA A 67 -36.60 6.18 16.19
CA ALA A 67 -37.68 6.54 15.28
C ALA A 67 -38.91 5.62 15.44
N GLY A 68 -38.72 4.41 15.98
CA GLY A 68 -39.81 3.48 16.28
C GLY A 68 -40.63 3.82 17.53
N LYS A 69 -40.20 4.78 18.36
CA LYS A 69 -40.91 5.15 19.60
C LYS A 69 -42.01 6.16 19.35
N THR A 70 -43.16 5.96 19.99
CA THR A 70 -44.34 6.85 19.91
C THR A 70 -44.13 8.21 20.59
N ALA A 71 -43.24 8.30 21.59
CA ALA A 71 -42.81 9.54 22.21
C ALA A 71 -41.28 9.64 22.15
N SER A 72 -40.76 10.11 21.01
CA SER A 72 -39.32 10.32 20.86
C SER A 72 -38.90 11.66 21.47
N ILE A 73 -37.79 11.63 22.20
CA ILE A 73 -37.16 12.80 22.83
C ILE A 73 -36.31 13.58 21.82
N PHE A 74 -35.95 12.95 20.69
CA PHE A 74 -34.98 13.48 19.72
C PHE A 74 -35.60 14.16 18.50
N GLY A 75 -36.93 14.16 18.36
CA GLY A 75 -37.63 14.84 17.26
C GLY A 75 -38.80 14.04 16.71
N SER A 76 -39.32 14.47 15.54
CA SER A 76 -40.41 13.76 14.88
C SER A 76 -39.93 12.47 14.22
N GLN A 77 -40.80 11.46 14.14
CA GLN A 77 -40.51 10.18 13.50
C GLN A 77 -40.02 10.37 12.04
N THR A 78 -40.65 11.28 11.29
CA THR A 78 -40.26 11.60 9.91
C THR A 78 -38.83 12.14 9.83
N SER A 79 -38.46 13.06 10.73
CA SER A 79 -37.09 13.59 10.77
C SER A 79 -36.05 12.52 11.15
N LEU A 80 -36.37 11.65 12.11
CA LEU A 80 -35.46 10.60 12.56
C LEU A 80 -35.25 9.53 11.49
N ASN A 81 -36.29 9.16 10.75
CA ASN A 81 -36.18 8.26 9.61
C ASN A 81 -35.31 8.85 8.48
N ALA A 82 -35.46 10.15 8.19
CA ALA A 82 -34.62 10.83 7.21
C ALA A 82 -33.14 10.84 7.64
N VAL A 83 -32.88 11.13 8.92
CA VAL A 83 -31.53 11.11 9.50
C VAL A 83 -30.94 9.70 9.46
N ALA A 84 -31.70 8.67 9.89
CA ALA A 84 -31.27 7.28 9.84
C ALA A 84 -30.89 6.85 8.42
N THR A 85 -31.72 7.21 7.43
CA THR A 85 -31.46 6.92 6.01
C THR A 85 -30.20 7.63 5.52
N GLY A 86 -30.00 8.90 5.90
CA GLY A 86 -28.79 9.65 5.58
C GLY A 86 -27.52 9.03 6.17
N ILE A 87 -27.56 8.61 7.44
CA ILE A 87 -26.45 7.93 8.11
C ILE A 87 -26.14 6.59 7.43
N ALA A 88 -27.17 5.80 7.11
CA ALA A 88 -27.02 4.52 6.41
C ALA A 88 -26.39 4.71 5.02
N ALA A 89 -26.84 5.72 4.26
CA ALA A 89 -26.27 6.05 2.96
C ALA A 89 -24.79 6.45 3.07
N LEU A 90 -24.42 7.28 4.05
CA LEU A 90 -23.03 7.65 4.31
C LEU A 90 -22.18 6.44 4.70
N ALA A 91 -22.69 5.54 5.56
CA ALA A 91 -22.00 4.32 5.93
C ALA A 91 -21.69 3.44 4.69
N ALA A 92 -22.68 3.28 3.80
CA ALA A 92 -22.52 2.51 2.57
C ALA A 92 -21.49 3.14 1.62
N ILE A 93 -21.50 4.47 1.46
CA ILE A 93 -20.50 5.19 0.66
C ILE A 93 -19.09 4.98 1.21
N LEU A 94 -18.91 5.12 2.53
CA LEU A 94 -17.61 4.96 3.17
C LEU A 94 -17.08 3.53 3.07
N GLU A 95 -17.94 2.52 3.21
CA GLU A 95 -17.57 1.12 2.99
C GLU A 95 -17.23 0.86 1.51
N GLY A 96 -17.97 1.47 0.58
CA GLY A 96 -17.64 1.46 -0.85
C GLY A 96 -16.24 2.03 -1.13
N ILE A 97 -15.92 3.19 -0.56
CA ILE A 97 -14.58 3.80 -0.67
C ILE A 97 -13.51 2.87 -0.08
N ARG A 98 -13.77 2.27 1.09
CA ARG A 98 -12.84 1.32 1.74
C ARG A 98 -12.53 0.13 0.82
N ARG A 99 -13.55 -0.42 0.16
CA ARG A 99 -13.42 -1.54 -0.78
C ARG A 99 -12.75 -1.18 -2.09
N ILE A 100 -13.04 -0.01 -2.66
CA ILE A 100 -12.43 0.45 -3.92
C ILE A 100 -10.95 0.74 -3.70
N CYS A 101 -10.61 1.48 -2.64
CA CYS A 101 -9.24 1.92 -2.41
C CYS A 101 -8.34 0.80 -1.87
N ARG A 102 -8.91 -0.25 -1.23
CA ARG A 102 -8.19 -1.40 -0.67
C ARG A 102 -6.92 -0.99 0.11
N PHE A 103 -7.05 0.00 0.99
CA PHE A 103 -5.90 0.61 1.69
C PHE A 103 -5.05 -0.40 2.46
N ASP A 104 -5.65 -1.48 3.01
CA ASP A 104 -4.91 -2.58 3.63
C ASP A 104 -3.95 -3.27 2.66
N ARG A 105 -4.43 -3.63 1.46
CA ARG A 105 -3.60 -4.30 0.45
C ARG A 105 -2.49 -3.38 -0.03
N ARG A 106 -2.82 -2.11 -0.31
CA ARG A 106 -1.83 -1.09 -0.71
C ARG A 106 -0.77 -0.87 0.36
N TRP A 107 -1.18 -0.83 1.63
CA TRP A 107 -0.26 -0.72 2.75
C TRP A 107 0.73 -1.90 2.80
N ILE A 108 0.23 -3.14 2.70
CA ILE A 108 1.06 -4.35 2.71
C ILE A 108 2.03 -4.38 1.53
N ALA A 109 1.54 -4.08 0.31
CA ALA A 109 2.35 -4.07 -0.90
C ALA A 109 3.50 -3.04 -0.80
N ASN A 110 3.18 -1.80 -0.46
CA ASN A 110 4.15 -0.71 -0.31
C ASN A 110 5.17 -0.99 0.79
N TYR A 111 4.72 -1.53 1.93
CA TYR A 111 5.62 -1.90 3.02
C TYR A 111 6.57 -3.04 2.63
N SER A 112 6.05 -4.06 1.93
CA SER A 112 6.82 -5.20 1.44
C SER A 112 7.87 -4.76 0.41
N ALA A 113 7.48 -3.92 -0.57
CA ALA A 113 8.37 -3.35 -1.58
C ALA A 113 9.50 -2.55 -0.93
N ALA A 114 9.18 -1.61 -0.02
CA ALA A 114 10.17 -0.82 0.69
C ALA A 114 11.15 -1.70 1.49
N THR A 115 10.66 -2.76 2.13
CA THR A 115 11.50 -3.70 2.89
C THR A 115 12.44 -4.49 1.97
N LYS A 116 11.95 -4.95 0.81
CA LYS A 116 12.78 -5.63 -0.19
C LYS A 116 13.87 -4.72 -0.74
N ILE A 117 13.54 -3.46 -1.09
CA ILE A 117 14.51 -2.49 -1.58
C ILE A 117 15.60 -2.22 -0.53
N ARG A 118 15.24 -2.09 0.75
CA ARG A 118 16.23 -1.95 1.84
C ARG A 118 17.15 -3.16 1.94
N ARG A 119 16.61 -4.38 1.87
CA ARG A 119 17.43 -5.60 1.90
C ARG A 119 18.39 -5.70 0.71
N LEU A 120 17.92 -5.38 -0.50
CA LEU A 120 18.76 -5.34 -1.69
C LEU A 120 19.88 -4.30 -1.55
N ARG A 121 19.63 -3.17 -0.87
CA ARG A 121 20.66 -2.17 -0.56
C ARG A 121 21.76 -2.73 0.32
N ASP A 122 21.39 -3.48 1.35
CA ASP A 122 22.35 -4.11 2.26
C ASP A 122 23.15 -5.22 1.55
N GLU A 123 22.48 -6.01 0.70
CA GLU A 123 23.14 -7.01 -0.16
C GLU A 123 24.14 -6.33 -1.11
N TYR A 124 23.73 -5.25 -1.79
CA TYR A 124 24.63 -4.48 -2.65
C TYR A 124 25.87 -3.98 -1.91
N ARG A 125 25.69 -3.38 -0.72
CA ARG A 125 26.81 -2.90 0.10
C ARG A 125 27.77 -4.03 0.45
N SER A 126 27.25 -5.22 0.76
CA SER A 126 28.08 -6.39 1.05
C SER A 126 28.90 -6.86 -0.16
N MET A 127 28.30 -6.86 -1.35
CA MET A 127 28.96 -7.24 -2.60
C MET A 127 30.05 -6.25 -3.03
N GLN A 128 29.98 -5.00 -2.56
CA GLN A 128 30.90 -3.93 -2.92
C GLN A 128 32.18 -3.92 -2.08
N ILE A 129 32.21 -4.62 -0.94
CA ILE A 129 33.37 -4.63 -0.03
C ILE A 129 34.58 -5.23 -0.75
N GLY A 130 35.70 -4.50 -0.73
CA GLY A 130 36.98 -4.95 -1.27
C GLY A 130 37.08 -4.92 -2.80
N LYS A 131 36.07 -4.38 -3.51
CA LYS A 131 36.10 -4.24 -4.97
C LYS A 131 36.62 -2.85 -5.39
N PRO A 132 37.62 -2.76 -6.28
CA PRO A 132 38.06 -1.48 -6.81
C PRO A 132 36.93 -0.77 -7.56
N VAL A 133 36.81 0.54 -7.37
CA VAL A 133 35.81 1.36 -8.05
C VAL A 133 36.01 1.26 -9.56
N GLY A 134 34.91 1.06 -10.30
CA GLY A 134 34.97 0.95 -11.75
C GLY A 134 35.55 -0.37 -12.28
N SER A 135 35.95 -1.33 -11.43
CA SER A 135 36.28 -2.70 -11.88
C SER A 135 35.06 -3.40 -12.50
N GLU A 136 35.30 -4.44 -13.30
CA GLU A 136 34.20 -5.21 -13.92
C GLU A 136 33.20 -5.75 -12.89
N ASP A 137 33.68 -6.30 -11.79
CA ASP A 137 32.86 -6.76 -10.66
C ASP A 137 32.03 -5.62 -10.06
N TRP A 138 32.65 -4.46 -9.84
CA TRP A 138 31.99 -3.29 -9.26
C TRP A 138 30.87 -2.77 -10.17
N ARG A 139 31.11 -2.75 -11.48
CA ARG A 139 30.11 -2.38 -12.49
C ARG A 139 28.98 -3.42 -12.55
N ALA A 140 29.31 -4.70 -12.57
CA ALA A 140 28.33 -5.80 -12.60
C ALA A 140 27.39 -5.76 -11.38
N ASN A 141 27.92 -5.46 -10.19
CA ASN A 141 27.14 -5.30 -8.98
C ASN A 141 26.12 -4.15 -9.08
N ILE A 142 26.51 -3.02 -9.69
CA ILE A 142 25.59 -1.89 -9.93
C ILE A 142 24.45 -2.31 -10.85
N PHE A 143 24.76 -2.93 -11.99
CA PHE A 143 23.72 -3.35 -12.94
C PHE A 143 22.77 -4.37 -12.31
N ARG A 144 23.31 -5.36 -11.59
CA ARG A 144 22.52 -6.36 -10.87
C ARG A 144 21.60 -5.72 -9.83
N TYR A 145 22.10 -4.73 -9.09
CA TYR A 145 21.31 -4.02 -8.09
C TYR A 145 20.19 -3.19 -8.73
N GLN A 146 20.48 -2.45 -9.80
CA GLN A 146 19.47 -1.69 -10.55
C GLN A 146 18.38 -2.60 -11.11
N GLN A 147 18.76 -3.73 -11.72
CA GLN A 147 17.81 -4.69 -12.25
C GLN A 147 16.94 -5.28 -11.13
N SER A 148 17.53 -5.63 -10.00
CA SER A 148 16.80 -6.19 -8.86
C SER A 148 15.78 -5.20 -8.29
N ILE A 149 16.11 -3.91 -8.23
CA ILE A 149 15.16 -2.86 -7.82
C ILE A 149 14.05 -2.70 -8.84
N ASN A 150 14.38 -2.56 -10.13
CA ASN A 150 13.36 -2.41 -11.18
C ASN A 150 12.39 -3.60 -11.16
N ASN A 151 12.87 -4.82 -10.97
CA ASN A 151 12.02 -6.01 -10.84
C ASN A 151 11.05 -5.92 -9.64
N VAL A 152 11.46 -5.31 -8.53
CA VAL A 152 10.57 -5.09 -7.37
C VAL A 152 9.49 -4.07 -7.71
N LEU A 153 9.85 -2.98 -8.38
CA LEU A 153 8.92 -1.92 -8.80
C LEU A 153 7.92 -2.41 -9.86
N ASP A 154 8.42 -3.14 -10.87
CA ASP A 154 7.60 -3.70 -11.96
C ASP A 154 6.62 -4.74 -11.41
N ARG A 155 7.06 -5.57 -10.46
CA ARG A 155 6.19 -6.56 -9.82
C ARG A 155 5.10 -5.90 -8.98
N GLU A 156 5.39 -4.83 -8.26
CA GLU A 156 4.38 -4.08 -7.51
C GLU A 156 3.34 -3.46 -8.45
N THR A 157 3.80 -2.85 -9.54
CA THR A 157 2.92 -2.33 -10.60
C THR A 157 2.05 -3.44 -11.20
N ALA A 158 2.62 -4.61 -11.48
CA ALA A 158 1.88 -5.75 -12.02
C ALA A 158 0.87 -6.34 -11.00
N GLU A 159 1.23 -6.46 -9.72
CA GLU A 159 0.33 -6.90 -8.65
C GLU A 159 -0.84 -5.92 -8.48
N PHE A 160 -0.60 -4.60 -8.60
CA PHE A 160 -1.65 -3.58 -8.59
C PHE A 160 -2.69 -3.79 -9.70
N PHE A 161 -2.26 -4.03 -10.94
CA PHE A 161 -3.18 -4.23 -12.06
C PHE A 161 -3.85 -5.62 -12.05
N LYS A 162 -3.14 -6.66 -11.61
CA LYS A 162 -3.72 -8.00 -11.48
C LYS A 162 -4.88 -8.05 -10.49
N ASP A 163 -4.84 -7.22 -9.45
CA ASP A 163 -5.92 -7.09 -8.48
C ASP A 163 -7.12 -6.28 -9.01
N LEU A 164 -6.96 -5.51 -10.09
CA LEU A 164 -8.05 -4.80 -10.78
C LEU A 164 -8.80 -5.71 -11.76
N ASP A 165 -8.09 -6.67 -12.38
CA ASP A 165 -8.67 -7.62 -13.35
C ASP A 165 -9.34 -8.85 -12.72
N LYS A 166 -9.20 -9.06 -11.40
CA LYS A 166 -9.88 -10.17 -10.72
C LYS A 166 -11.34 -9.81 -10.41
N PRO A 167 -12.34 -10.54 -10.95
CA PRO A 167 -13.72 -10.40 -10.51
C PRO A 167 -13.81 -10.75 -9.00
N GLU A 168 -14.65 -10.02 -8.26
CA GLU A 168 -14.74 -10.08 -6.79
C GLU A 168 -15.13 -11.45 -6.18
N ASN A 169 -15.28 -12.51 -6.99
CA ASN A 169 -15.75 -13.83 -6.58
C ASN A 169 -14.65 -14.87 -6.29
N GLU A 170 -13.36 -14.53 -6.32
CA GLU A 170 -12.33 -15.43 -5.78
C GLU A 170 -12.11 -15.16 -4.30
N SER A 171 -12.72 -15.98 -3.46
CA SER A 171 -12.40 -16.10 -2.04
C SER A 171 -10.89 -16.34 -1.84
N SER A 172 -10.35 -15.78 -0.75
CA SER A 172 -8.97 -16.05 -0.34
C SER A 172 -8.76 -17.56 -0.17
N PRO A 173 -7.61 -18.12 -0.57
CA PRO A 173 -7.30 -19.54 -0.39
C PRO A 173 -6.87 -19.82 1.06
N ASN A 174 -7.74 -19.49 2.02
CA ASN A 174 -7.65 -19.85 3.43
C ASN A 174 -9.04 -20.26 3.99
N ASP A 175 -9.94 -20.75 3.14
CA ASP A 175 -11.05 -21.57 3.61
C ASP A 175 -10.52 -23.00 3.76
N ASP A 176 -10.04 -23.32 4.97
CA ASP A 176 -9.71 -24.68 5.37
C ASP A 176 -10.91 -25.60 5.11
N PRO A 177 -10.79 -26.63 4.25
CA PRO A 177 -11.83 -27.61 4.14
C PRO A 177 -11.51 -28.70 5.16
N LEU A 178 -12.14 -28.71 6.33
CA LEU A 178 -12.43 -29.93 7.11
C LEU A 178 -13.13 -29.62 8.44
N GLY A 179 -14.37 -30.10 8.55
CA GLY A 179 -15.14 -30.12 9.80
C GLY A 179 -16.50 -30.77 9.58
N LYS A 180 -16.50 -32.06 9.21
CA LYS A 180 -17.70 -32.88 9.06
C LYS A 180 -18.49 -32.94 10.37
N GLY A 181 -19.81 -33.06 10.21
CA GLY A 181 -20.80 -32.92 11.26
C GLY A 181 -20.83 -33.99 12.34
N GLY A 182 -21.54 -33.64 13.41
CA GLY A 182 -22.04 -34.53 14.44
C GLY A 182 -23.34 -33.93 14.97
N LYS A 183 -24.47 -34.55 14.63
CA LYS A 183 -25.80 -34.25 15.19
C LYS A 183 -25.84 -34.79 16.62
N PRO A 184 -26.37 -34.06 17.61
CA PRO A 184 -26.62 -34.65 18.92
C PRO A 184 -27.88 -35.53 18.83
N GLU A 185 -27.74 -36.81 19.14
CA GLU A 185 -28.88 -37.67 19.48
C GLU A 185 -29.31 -37.35 20.91
N ASN A 186 -30.62 -37.10 21.08
CA ASN A 186 -31.35 -37.22 22.33
C ASN A 186 -32.20 -38.48 22.24
#